data_AF-A0A2W4YLR7-F1
#
_entry.id   AF-A0A2W4YLR7-F1
#
_cell.length_a   1.000
_cell.length_b   1.000
_cell.length_c   1.000
_cell.angle_alpha   90.00
_cell.angle_beta   90.00
_cell.angle_gamma   90.00
#
_symmetry.space_group_name_H-M   'P 1'
#
loop_
_entity.id
_entity.type
_entity.pdbx_description
1 polymer ?
#
loop_
_entity_poly.entity_id
_entity_poly.type
_entity_poly.pdbx_seq_one_letter_code
_entity_poly.pdbx_strand_id
1 'polypeptide(L)'
;MLLRFAAVIVAAVSLTACQTVSGDRTAVVSASASSVSIRFDEGHLPAATERATEVCSNYGRRAQLDRVTPMRGEERLGAFNCI
;
A
#
# COMPACT_ATOMS: atom_id res chain seq x y z
N MET A 1 -19.79 34.05 41.36
CA MET A 1 -20.16 34.16 39.93
C MET A 1 -19.22 33.24 39.16
N LEU A 2 -19.66 32.01 38.87
CA LEU A 2 -18.84 30.92 38.32
C LEU A 2 -18.74 31.06 36.80
N LEU A 3 -17.55 31.40 36.29
CA LEU A 3 -17.27 31.42 34.86
C LEU A 3 -17.09 29.98 34.37
N ARG A 4 -18.04 29.57 33.52
CA ARG A 4 -18.13 28.29 32.85
C ARG A 4 -16.99 28.15 31.84
N PHE A 5 -16.03 27.27 32.13
CA PHE A 5 -15.06 26.79 31.15
C PHE A 5 -15.77 25.78 30.23
N ALA A 6 -16.24 26.26 29.08
CA ALA A 6 -16.69 25.41 27.99
C ALA A 6 -15.45 24.84 27.29
N ALA A 7 -14.95 23.72 27.80
CA ALA A 7 -13.93 22.93 27.12
C ALA A 7 -14.59 22.26 25.90
N VAL A 8 -14.31 22.78 24.70
CA VAL A 8 -14.63 22.12 23.44
C VAL A 8 -13.76 20.88 23.36
N ILE A 9 -14.34 19.72 23.65
CA ILE A 9 -13.71 18.41 23.46
C ILE A 9 -13.69 18.16 21.94
N VAL A 10 -12.60 18.56 21.29
CA VAL A 10 -12.32 18.14 19.91
C VAL A 10 -12.03 16.64 19.98
N ALA A 11 -13.00 15.82 19.58
CA ALA A 11 -12.80 14.41 19.39
C ALA A 11 -11.71 14.22 18.35
N ALA A 12 -10.52 13.84 18.80
CA ALA A 12 -9.49 13.29 17.93
C ALA A 12 -10.08 12.02 17.33
N VAL A 13 -10.58 12.12 16.10
CA VAL A 13 -10.88 10.96 15.28
C VAL A 13 -9.53 10.33 15.00
N SER A 14 -9.13 9.40 15.87
CA SER A 14 -8.07 8.47 15.60
C SER A 14 -8.48 7.72 14.34
N LEU A 15 -8.05 8.23 13.18
CA LEU A 15 -7.89 7.45 11.98
C LEU A 15 -6.80 6.42 12.33
N THR A 16 -7.21 5.38 13.04
CA THR A 16 -6.51 4.12 13.07
C THR A 16 -6.56 3.65 11.63
N ALA A 17 -5.61 4.11 10.82
CA ALA A 17 -5.38 3.58 9.51
C ALA A 17 -5.28 2.08 9.72
N CYS A 18 -6.25 1.35 9.17
CA CYS A 18 -6.29 -0.10 9.17
C CYS A 18 -4.90 -0.55 8.76
N GLN A 19 -4.11 -1.01 9.74
CA GLN A 19 -2.91 -1.75 9.45
C GLN A 19 -3.44 -3.06 8.90
N THR A 20 -3.69 -3.09 7.60
CA THR A 20 -3.92 -4.30 6.85
C THR A 20 -2.64 -5.09 6.99
N VAL A 21 -2.57 -5.86 8.07
CA VAL A 21 -1.69 -7.02 8.23
C VAL A 21 -2.19 -8.03 7.20
N SER A 22 -1.92 -7.76 5.93
CA SER A 22 -2.06 -8.75 4.86
C SER A 22 -0.89 -9.70 5.06
N GLY A 23 -1.17 -10.84 5.66
CA GLY A 23 -0.18 -11.87 5.97
C GLY A 23 0.72 -12.17 4.77
N ASP A 24 1.99 -11.80 4.91
CA ASP A 24 3.24 -12.33 4.33
C ASP A 24 3.32 -12.85 2.88
N ARG A 25 2.31 -12.67 2.03
CA ARG A 25 2.34 -13.17 0.63
C ARG A 25 2.65 -12.11 -0.42
N THR A 26 2.72 -10.85 0.01
CA THR A 26 3.13 -9.73 -0.84
C THR A 26 4.01 -8.77 -0.04
N ALA A 27 5.14 -8.36 -0.59
CA ALA A 27 6.10 -7.46 0.05
C ALA A 27 6.58 -6.41 -0.94
N VAL A 28 6.48 -5.13 -0.58
CA VAL A 28 7.03 -4.04 -1.39
C VAL A 28 8.56 -4.06 -1.27
N VAL A 29 9.25 -4.32 -2.38
CA VAL A 29 10.71 -4.38 -2.45
C VAL A 29 11.29 -2.98 -2.69
N SER A 30 10.64 -2.18 -3.54
CA SER A 30 11.01 -0.80 -3.79
C SER A 30 9.79 0.00 -4.23
N ALA A 31 9.77 1.30 -3.90
CA ALA A 31 8.72 2.22 -4.30
C ALA A 31 9.30 3.60 -4.59
N SER A 32 8.82 4.22 -5.68
CA SER A 32 9.14 5.58 -6.09
C SER A 32 7.90 6.22 -6.72
N ALA A 33 7.97 7.52 -7.04
CA ALA A 33 6.89 8.20 -7.77
C ALA A 33 6.67 7.66 -9.20
N SER A 34 7.65 6.94 -9.76
CA SER A 34 7.63 6.45 -11.14
C SER A 34 7.39 4.95 -11.25
N SER A 35 7.77 4.18 -10.25
CA SER A 35 7.66 2.71 -10.28
C SER A 35 7.62 2.10 -8.88
N VAL A 36 7.04 0.91 -8.78
CA VAL A 36 7.01 0.07 -7.58
C VAL A 36 7.35 -1.36 -7.96
N SER A 37 8.16 -2.03 -7.12
CA SER A 37 8.45 -3.46 -7.24
C SER A 37 7.87 -4.19 -6.04
N ILE A 38 7.10 -5.25 -6.30
CA ILE A 38 6.41 -6.03 -5.28
C ILE A 38 6.76 -7.50 -5.48
N ARG A 39 7.29 -8.12 -4.43
CA ARG A 39 7.49 -9.56 -4.34
C ARG A 39 6.19 -10.22 -3.91
N PHE A 40 5.82 -11.34 -4.52
CA PHE A 40 4.60 -12.08 -4.22
C PHE A 40 4.73 -13.56 -4.59
N ASP A 41 3.96 -14.43 -3.96
CA ASP A 41 3.93 -15.86 -4.32
C ASP A 41 3.11 -16.12 -5.58
N GLU A 42 3.40 -17.22 -6.28
CA GLU A 42 2.63 -17.66 -7.43
C GLU A 42 1.11 -17.70 -7.13
N GLY A 43 0.31 -17.21 -8.09
CA GLY A 43 -1.14 -17.03 -7.91
C GLY A 43 -1.56 -15.74 -7.18
N HIS A 44 -0.64 -14.96 -6.60
CA HIS A 44 -0.96 -13.74 -5.84
C HIS A 44 -0.69 -12.43 -6.61
N LEU A 45 -0.59 -12.50 -7.94
CA LEU A 45 -0.48 -11.30 -8.79
C LEU A 45 -1.63 -10.29 -8.58
N PRO A 46 -2.90 -10.70 -8.37
CA PRO A 46 -3.97 -9.73 -8.09
C PRO A 46 -3.71 -8.92 -6.81
N ALA A 47 -3.27 -9.56 -5.72
CA ALA A 47 -2.94 -8.88 -4.47
C ALA A 47 -1.73 -7.95 -4.63
N ALA A 48 -0.70 -8.38 -5.38
CA ALA A 48 0.43 -7.52 -5.72
C ALA A 48 -0.02 -6.28 -6.54
N THR A 49 -1.00 -6.44 -7.43
CA THR A 49 -1.52 -5.35 -8.27
C THR A 49 -2.34 -4.34 -7.45
N GLU A 50 -3.15 -4.82 -6.52
CA GLU A 50 -3.87 -3.97 -5.57
C GLU A 50 -2.90 -3.16 -4.72
N ARG A 51 -1.85 -3.82 -4.20
CA ARG A 51 -0.81 -3.16 -3.43
C ARG A 51 -0.01 -2.15 -4.25
N ALA A 52 0.29 -2.45 -5.52
CA ALA A 52 0.93 -1.48 -6.42
C ALA A 52 0.03 -0.26 -6.66
N THR A 53 -1.27 -0.49 -6.82
CA THR A 53 -2.26 0.58 -7.04
C THR A 53 -2.35 1.51 -5.84
N GLU A 54 -2.36 0.96 -4.62
CA GLU A 54 -2.32 1.74 -3.38
C GLU A 54 -1.03 2.58 -3.27
N VAL A 55 0.12 2.01 -3.63
CA VAL A 55 1.39 2.75 -3.59
C VAL A 55 1.41 3.87 -4.64
N CYS A 56 1.00 3.60 -5.87
CA CYS A 56 0.98 4.62 -6.92
C CYS A 56 -0.09 5.71 -6.67
N SER A 57 -1.20 5.38 -6.01
CA SER A 57 -2.27 6.35 -5.73
C SER A 57 -1.84 7.41 -4.71
N ASN A 58 -0.89 7.11 -3.81
CA ASN A 58 -0.25 8.10 -2.93
C ASN A 58 0.46 9.22 -3.71
N TYR A 59 0.80 8.97 -4.97
CA TYR A 59 1.38 9.96 -5.89
C TYR A 59 0.36 10.52 -6.90
N GLY A 60 -0.92 10.16 -6.77
CA GLY A 60 -1.97 10.55 -7.72
C GLY A 60 -1.89 9.81 -9.06
N ARG A 61 -1.24 8.65 -9.12
CA ARG A 61 -0.97 7.88 -10.34
C ARG A 61 -1.66 6.52 -10.32
N ARG A 62 -1.75 5.87 -11.48
CA ARG A 62 -2.28 4.50 -11.60
C ARG A 62 -1.13 3.51 -11.71
N ALA A 63 -1.28 2.33 -11.11
CA ALA A 63 -0.33 1.25 -11.33
C ALA A 63 -0.61 0.54 -12.65
N GLN A 64 0.43 0.31 -13.45
CA GLN A 64 0.41 -0.54 -14.62
C GLN A 64 1.48 -1.62 -14.46
N LEU A 65 1.09 -2.89 -14.56
CA LEU A 65 2.05 -4.00 -14.55
C LEU A 65 2.95 -3.90 -15.79
N ASP A 66 4.26 -3.83 -15.57
CA ASP A 66 5.28 -3.82 -16.62
C ASP A 66 5.76 -5.23 -16.91
N ARG A 67 6.24 -5.93 -15.87
CA ARG A 67 6.77 -7.30 -15.99
C ARG A 67 6.64 -8.07 -14.69
N VAL A 68 6.60 -9.40 -14.81
CA VAL A 68 6.74 -10.34 -13.70
C VAL A 68 7.99 -11.18 -13.94
N THR A 69 8.89 -11.19 -12.96
CA THR A 69 10.14 -11.97 -13.01
C THR A 69 10.04 -13.13 -12.01
N PRO A 70 10.24 -14.39 -12.43
CA PRO A 70 10.29 -15.51 -11.51
C PRO A 70 11.50 -15.39 -10.57
N MET A 71 11.31 -15.75 -9.29
CA MET A 71 12.37 -15.85 -8.29
C MET A 71 12.58 -17.33 -7.89
N ARG A 72 13.17 -17.59 -6.72
CA ARG A 72 13.40 -18.95 -6.24
C ARG A 72 12.10 -19.56 -5.72
N GLY A 73 11.82 -20.80 -6.11
CA GLY A 73 10.60 -21.49 -5.69
C GLY A 73 9.35 -20.84 -6.29
N GLU A 74 8.36 -20.59 -5.44
CA GLU A 74 7.06 -20.03 -5.84
C GLU A 74 7.06 -18.48 -5.84
N GLU A 75 8.15 -17.84 -5.39
CA GLU A 75 8.24 -16.39 -5.33
C GLU A 75 8.35 -15.76 -6.74
N ARG A 76 7.69 -14.61 -6.92
CA ARG A 76 7.68 -13.78 -8.13
C ARG A 76 7.94 -12.32 -7.75
N LEU A 77 8.56 -11.57 -8.65
CA LEU A 77 8.77 -10.12 -8.52
C LEU A 77 8.01 -9.39 -9.63
N GLY A 78 6.98 -8.65 -9.26
CA GLY A 78 6.24 -7.77 -10.15
C GLY A 78 6.85 -6.37 -10.16
N ALA A 79 7.19 -5.87 -11.33
CA ALA A 79 7.52 -4.46 -11.54
C ALA A 79 6.30 -3.75 -12.13
N PHE A 80 5.95 -2.62 -11.54
CA PHE A 80 4.81 -1.80 -11.94
C PHE A 80 5.29 -0.39 -12.18
N ASN A 81 4.85 0.20 -13.29
CA ASN A 81 5.00 1.62 -13.57
C ASN A 81 3.84 2.36 -12.90
N CYS A 82 4.14 3.44 -12.19
CA CYS A 82 3.11 4.41 -11.85
C CYS A 82 2.95 5.31 -13.08
N ILE A 83 1.75 5.39 -13.66
CA ILE A 83 1.43 6.22 -14.83
C ILE A 83 0.41 7.30 -14.46
#